data_AF-A0A1W9WCG6-F1
#
_entry.id   AF-A0A1W9WCG6-F1
#
_cell.length_a   1.000
_cell.length_b   1.000
_cell.length_c   1.000
_cell.angle_alpha   90.00
_cell.angle_beta   90.00
_cell.angle_gamma   90.00
#
_symmetry.space_group_name_H-M   'P 1'
#
loop_
_entity.id
_entity.type
_entity.pdbx_description
1 polymer ?
#
loop_
_entity_poly.entity_id
_entity_poly.type
_entity_poly.pdbx_seq_one_letter_code
_entity_poly.pdbx_strand_id
1 'polypeptide(L)'
;HAVQTYGGTETETYEIVSQQIDHHLKTLVGLIDPNRTVLIITADHGHIDIGGYGGHDLDVVRLPFIMMGKHIIPNNYSDISQHDIAPTIALLLGIDFPSRNQGRPLVEMIRISSEDKALAWLSMATQRTRLAETYLRSLDYPPPNREELYKAEVFLGNGNYAGASELAQLVIEKTDLSMAQASAVRLKREQILRLLLIIVIMIPLVFLTLIFRTELLGEAFVSAITTYIMYHAIYWAMNLPYSLSAINSFNLFWLETMIRIVTSVIAGSIIFVMLLIFRQFTELAIIRRAIAEFLLLTTFITMLPAMYGFWQHGLFITWHLPDTSIFFWHITSLIQTICFIFTGTIVSFIIIPLSNPLQNFLARR
;
A
#
# COMPACT_ATOMS: atom_id res chain seq x y z
N HIS A 1 5.95 -19.49 7.65
CA HIS A 1 5.47 -20.18 8.87
C HIS A 1 6.36 -19.90 10.08
N ALA A 2 7.63 -20.31 10.10
CA ALA A 2 8.51 -20.11 11.26
C ALA A 2 8.58 -18.64 11.73
N VAL A 3 8.79 -17.70 10.80
CA VAL A 3 8.81 -16.25 11.09
C VAL A 3 7.51 -15.78 11.75
N GLN A 4 6.36 -16.22 11.23
CA GLN A 4 5.03 -15.83 11.72
C GLN A 4 4.73 -16.42 13.11
N THR A 5 5.20 -17.64 13.41
CA THR A 5 4.90 -18.33 14.68
C THR A 5 5.88 -17.96 15.78
N TYR A 6 7.16 -17.79 15.45
CA TYR A 6 8.25 -17.69 16.44
C TYR A 6 8.93 -16.32 16.49
N GLY A 7 8.61 -15.41 15.57
CA GLY A 7 9.01 -14.01 15.62
C GLY A 7 10.34 -13.70 14.94
N GLY A 8 10.31 -13.55 13.61
CA GLY A 8 11.44 -13.01 12.86
C GLY A 8 12.46 -14.02 12.36
N THR A 9 13.40 -13.54 11.56
CA THR A 9 14.44 -14.37 10.92
C THR A 9 15.66 -14.61 11.82
N GLU A 10 15.77 -13.93 12.96
CA GLU A 10 16.88 -14.09 13.92
C GLU A 10 16.67 -15.26 14.91
N THR A 11 15.57 -16.00 14.77
CA THR A 11 15.24 -17.08 15.71
C THR A 11 15.99 -18.37 15.38
N GLU A 12 16.39 -19.13 16.40
CA GLU A 12 16.97 -20.47 16.24
C GLU A 12 16.05 -21.38 15.41
N THR A 13 14.73 -21.25 15.59
CA THR A 13 13.75 -22.02 14.82
C THR A 13 13.79 -21.66 13.33
N TYR A 14 13.94 -20.37 12.98
CA TYR A 14 14.08 -19.96 11.60
C TYR A 14 15.37 -20.51 10.98
N GLU A 15 16.48 -20.49 11.72
CA GLU A 15 17.74 -21.06 11.26
C GLU A 15 17.62 -22.57 10.99
N ILE A 16 17.05 -23.33 11.93
CA ILE A 16 16.83 -24.78 11.77
C ILE A 16 15.97 -25.07 10.52
N VAL A 17 14.86 -24.34 10.33
CA VAL A 17 13.99 -24.53 9.17
C VAL A 17 14.69 -24.15 7.87
N SER A 18 15.50 -23.10 7.88
CA SER A 18 16.28 -22.68 6.71
C SER A 18 17.30 -23.74 6.30
N GLN A 19 18.00 -24.34 7.27
CA GLN A 19 18.93 -25.46 7.03
C GLN A 19 18.20 -26.70 6.51
N GLN A 20 16.98 -26.99 6.99
CA GLN A 20 16.16 -28.08 6.47
C GLN A 20 15.76 -27.84 5.01
N ILE A 21 15.36 -26.61 4.66
CA ILE A 21 15.03 -26.24 3.27
C ILE A 21 16.27 -26.37 2.38
N ASP A 22 17.43 -25.87 2.81
CA ASP A 22 18.69 -26.02 2.06
C ASP A 22 19.03 -27.50 1.81
N HIS A 23 18.88 -28.35 2.82
CA HIS A 23 19.08 -29.80 2.68
C HIS A 23 18.11 -30.44 1.67
N HIS A 24 16.84 -30.04 1.68
CA HIS A 24 15.87 -30.51 0.69
C HIS A 24 16.20 -30.03 -0.72
N LEU A 25 16.59 -28.75 -0.88
CA LEU A 25 17.01 -28.20 -2.16
C LEU A 25 18.24 -28.93 -2.71
N LYS A 26 19.23 -29.20 -1.87
CA LYS A 26 20.42 -29.99 -2.25
C LYS A 26 20.04 -31.39 -2.73
N THR A 27 19.11 -32.05 -2.04
CA THR A 27 18.59 -33.36 -2.46
C THR A 27 17.90 -33.27 -3.82
N LEU A 28 17.00 -32.30 -4.02
CA LEU A 28 16.30 -32.10 -5.29
C LEU A 28 17.27 -31.80 -6.45
N VAL A 29 18.23 -30.90 -6.25
CA VAL A 29 19.25 -30.57 -7.25
C VAL A 29 20.06 -31.80 -7.64
N GLY A 30 20.38 -32.68 -6.67
CA GLY A 30 21.10 -33.94 -6.94
C GLY A 30 20.32 -34.97 -7.76
N LEU A 31 18.98 -34.86 -7.81
CA LEU A 31 18.12 -35.76 -8.58
C LEU A 31 17.83 -35.28 -10.01
N ILE A 32 18.18 -34.04 -10.33
CA ILE A 32 17.86 -33.41 -11.61
C ILE A 32 19.03 -33.57 -12.59
N ASP A 33 18.73 -33.91 -13.85
CA ASP A 33 19.69 -33.80 -14.96
C ASP A 33 19.68 -32.36 -15.51
N PRO A 34 20.73 -31.55 -15.25
CA PRO A 34 20.76 -30.15 -15.66
C PRO A 34 20.86 -29.99 -17.19
N ASN A 35 21.14 -31.05 -17.95
CA ASN A 35 21.15 -31.00 -19.42
C ASN A 35 19.75 -31.19 -20.03
N ARG A 36 18.77 -31.58 -19.23
CA ARG A 36 17.41 -31.89 -19.69
C ARG A 36 16.33 -31.08 -18.99
N THR A 37 16.65 -30.51 -17.84
CA THR A 37 15.70 -29.81 -16.97
C THR A 37 16.14 -28.37 -16.75
N VAL A 38 15.16 -27.48 -16.55
CA VAL A 38 15.36 -26.16 -15.96
C VAL A 38 14.72 -26.16 -14.57
N LEU A 39 15.49 -25.75 -13.56
CA LEU A 39 15.01 -25.55 -12.20
C LEU A 39 14.91 -24.05 -11.93
N ILE A 40 13.75 -23.60 -11.46
CA ILE A 40 13.50 -22.24 -10.99
C ILE A 40 13.17 -22.31 -9.50
N ILE A 41 13.91 -21.55 -8.68
CA ILE A 41 13.70 -21.42 -7.24
C ILE A 41 13.33 -19.96 -6.96
N THR A 42 12.20 -19.75 -6.32
CA THR A 42 11.71 -18.42 -5.94
C THR A 42 10.80 -18.49 -4.71
N ALA A 43 10.31 -17.35 -4.26
CA ALA A 43 9.32 -17.23 -3.20
C ALA A 43 8.09 -16.46 -3.72
N ASP A 44 6.97 -16.60 -3.02
CA ASP A 44 5.75 -15.82 -3.25
C ASP A 44 5.85 -14.43 -2.60
N HIS A 45 6.35 -14.37 -1.37
CA HIS A 45 6.64 -13.14 -0.63
C HIS A 45 7.66 -13.36 0.50
N GLY A 46 8.18 -12.27 1.05
CA GLY A 46 9.01 -12.27 2.26
C GLY A 46 8.21 -11.91 3.52
N HIS A 47 8.93 -11.59 4.59
CA HIS A 47 8.35 -11.17 5.88
C HIS A 47 9.25 -10.12 6.54
N ILE A 48 8.65 -9.17 7.26
CA ILE A 48 9.37 -8.30 8.21
C ILE A 48 9.68 -9.08 9.51
N ASP A 49 10.62 -8.57 10.31
CA ASP A 49 11.09 -9.23 11.55
C ASP A 49 9.99 -9.53 12.56
N ILE A 50 8.92 -8.72 12.60
CA ILE A 50 7.76 -8.96 13.47
C ILE A 50 6.73 -9.94 12.86
N GLY A 51 7.10 -10.67 11.80
CA GLY A 51 6.30 -11.72 11.19
C GLY A 51 5.19 -11.26 10.25
N GLY A 52 5.24 -10.02 9.78
CA GLY A 52 4.23 -9.46 8.89
C GLY A 52 4.61 -9.41 7.41
N TYR A 53 3.60 -9.21 6.55
CA TYR A 53 3.73 -9.21 5.09
C TYR A 53 2.57 -8.44 4.42
N GLY A 54 2.61 -8.34 3.08
CA GLY A 54 1.57 -7.68 2.27
C GLY A 54 1.79 -6.18 2.05
N GLY A 55 2.81 -5.61 2.71
CA GLY A 55 3.28 -4.25 2.50
C GLY A 55 4.26 -4.08 1.35
N HIS A 56 4.81 -2.87 1.25
CA HIS A 56 5.84 -2.50 0.27
C HIS A 56 7.27 -2.58 0.84
N ASP A 57 7.43 -3.20 2.01
CA ASP A 57 8.71 -3.35 2.69
C ASP A 57 9.68 -4.18 1.84
N LEU A 58 10.94 -3.76 1.76
CA LEU A 58 11.94 -4.43 0.92
C LEU A 58 12.09 -5.91 1.29
N ASP A 59 12.07 -6.24 2.57
CA ASP A 59 12.16 -7.63 3.06
C ASP A 59 10.94 -8.49 2.68
N VAL A 60 9.84 -7.86 2.27
CA VAL A 60 8.62 -8.54 1.83
C VAL A 60 8.57 -8.67 0.31
N VAL A 61 9.01 -7.66 -0.43
CA VAL A 61 8.87 -7.62 -1.90
C VAL A 61 10.12 -8.05 -2.66
N ARG A 62 11.30 -8.06 -2.01
CA ARG A 62 12.56 -8.51 -2.62
C ARG A 62 12.74 -10.00 -2.37
N LEU A 63 12.62 -10.78 -3.44
CA LEU A 63 12.55 -12.24 -3.37
C LEU A 63 13.73 -12.89 -4.10
N PRO A 64 14.15 -14.09 -3.66
CA PRO A 64 15.12 -14.85 -4.43
C PRO A 64 14.52 -15.25 -5.78
N PHE A 65 15.32 -15.18 -6.83
CA PHE A 65 15.03 -15.80 -8.11
C PHE A 65 16.31 -16.45 -8.62
N ILE A 66 16.30 -17.78 -8.67
CA ILE A 66 17.41 -18.60 -9.18
C ILE A 66 16.85 -19.44 -10.31
N MET A 67 17.52 -19.42 -11.45
CA MET A 67 17.20 -20.26 -12.60
C MET A 67 18.46 -20.99 -13.04
N MET A 68 18.39 -22.31 -13.22
CA MET A 68 19.53 -23.13 -13.64
C MET A 68 19.10 -24.29 -14.54
N GLY A 69 20.05 -24.83 -15.31
CA GLY A 69 19.85 -26.02 -16.13
C GLY A 69 19.90 -25.72 -17.63
N LYS A 70 19.13 -26.49 -18.40
CA LYS A 70 19.26 -26.54 -19.86
C LYS A 70 19.01 -25.17 -20.49
N HIS A 71 19.92 -24.75 -21.38
CA HIS A 71 19.87 -23.46 -22.10
C HIS A 71 19.93 -22.20 -21.21
N ILE A 72 20.06 -22.30 -19.89
CA ILE A 72 20.16 -21.11 -19.04
C ILE A 72 21.56 -20.50 -19.16
N ILE A 73 21.64 -19.17 -19.20
CA ILE A 73 22.89 -18.41 -19.24
C ILE A 73 23.27 -18.03 -17.80
N PRO A 74 24.31 -18.65 -17.21
CA PRO A 74 24.72 -18.33 -15.84
C PRO A 74 25.26 -16.90 -15.76
N ASN A 75 24.65 -16.07 -14.93
CA ASN A 75 25.13 -14.73 -14.61
C ASN A 75 24.44 -14.20 -13.35
N ASN A 76 24.90 -13.07 -12.83
CA ASN A 76 24.14 -12.25 -11.89
C ASN A 76 23.44 -11.12 -12.68
N TYR A 77 22.12 -11.14 -12.70
CA TYR A 77 21.31 -10.17 -13.44
C TYR A 77 20.74 -9.11 -12.50
N SER A 78 20.23 -8.01 -13.06
CA SER A 78 19.45 -7.04 -12.31
C SER A 78 18.14 -7.64 -11.79
N ASP A 79 17.54 -6.98 -10.80
CA ASP A 79 16.22 -7.34 -10.31
C ASP A 79 15.19 -7.43 -11.47
N ILE A 80 14.28 -8.39 -11.35
CA ILE A 80 13.19 -8.66 -12.30
C ILE A 80 11.83 -8.47 -11.61
N SER A 81 10.75 -8.38 -12.39
CA SER A 81 9.41 -8.45 -11.81
C SER A 81 9.00 -9.90 -11.56
N GLN A 82 8.27 -10.16 -10.47
CA GLN A 82 7.62 -11.47 -10.26
C GLN A 82 6.67 -11.84 -11.42
N HIS A 83 6.13 -10.82 -12.11
CA HIS A 83 5.30 -11.02 -13.31
C HIS A 83 6.09 -11.59 -14.50
N ASP A 84 7.43 -11.53 -14.49
CA ASP A 84 8.28 -12.04 -15.57
C ASP A 84 8.47 -13.57 -15.50
N ILE A 85 8.13 -14.19 -14.36
CA ILE A 85 8.34 -15.62 -14.12
C ILE A 85 7.45 -16.48 -15.02
N ALA A 86 6.14 -16.21 -15.04
CA ALA A 86 5.19 -16.97 -15.84
C ALA A 86 5.47 -16.93 -17.36
N PRO A 87 5.72 -15.78 -18.00
CA PRO A 87 6.08 -15.75 -19.41
C PRO A 87 7.45 -16.38 -19.69
N THR A 88 8.39 -16.33 -18.75
CA THR A 88 9.68 -17.04 -18.88
C THR A 88 9.49 -18.56 -18.90
N ILE A 89 8.64 -19.09 -18.02
CA ILE A 89 8.27 -20.51 -18.02
C ILE A 89 7.56 -20.89 -19.33
N ALA A 90 6.63 -20.06 -19.81
CA ALA A 90 5.94 -20.30 -21.07
C ALA A 90 6.91 -20.37 -22.27
N LEU A 91 7.90 -19.47 -22.30
CA LEU A 91 8.97 -19.49 -23.29
C LEU A 91 9.81 -20.78 -23.22
N LEU A 92 10.20 -21.20 -22.02
CA LEU A 92 10.98 -22.45 -21.82
C LEU A 92 10.20 -23.71 -22.25
N LEU A 93 8.89 -23.70 -22.09
CA LEU A 93 8.00 -24.81 -22.46
C LEU A 93 7.56 -24.75 -23.93
N GLY A 94 7.79 -23.63 -24.63
CA GLY A 94 7.30 -23.42 -26.01
C GLY A 94 5.77 -23.36 -26.10
N ILE A 95 5.12 -22.78 -25.09
CA ILE A 95 3.65 -22.63 -25.04
C ILE A 95 3.25 -21.15 -25.10
N ASP A 96 1.96 -20.90 -25.34
CA ASP A 96 1.42 -19.54 -25.37
C ASP A 96 1.62 -18.81 -24.03
N PHE A 97 1.91 -17.51 -24.10
CA PHE A 97 2.00 -16.68 -22.91
C PHE A 97 0.64 -16.56 -22.20
N PRO A 98 0.61 -16.55 -20.86
CA PRO A 98 -0.64 -16.41 -20.12
C PRO A 98 -1.40 -15.15 -20.54
N SER A 99 -2.70 -15.28 -20.82
CA SER A 99 -3.51 -14.22 -21.46
C SER A 99 -3.62 -12.92 -20.67
N ARG A 100 -3.39 -12.96 -19.35
CA ARG A 100 -3.42 -11.79 -18.45
C ARG A 100 -2.04 -11.39 -17.94
N ASN A 101 -0.97 -11.98 -18.46
CA ASN A 101 0.38 -11.66 -18.03
C ASN A 101 0.70 -10.18 -18.29
N GLN A 102 1.31 -9.54 -17.30
CA GLN A 102 1.78 -8.15 -17.38
C GLN A 102 3.32 -8.02 -17.36
N GLY A 103 4.07 -9.10 -17.08
CA GLY A 103 5.53 -9.11 -17.18
C GLY A 103 6.03 -9.39 -18.59
N ARG A 104 7.32 -9.68 -18.74
CA ARG A 104 8.00 -10.03 -20.00
C ARG A 104 8.77 -11.35 -19.87
N PRO A 105 8.97 -12.11 -20.96
CA PRO A 105 9.89 -13.24 -20.92
C PRO A 105 11.34 -12.75 -20.71
N LEU A 106 12.10 -13.44 -19.86
CA LEU A 106 13.52 -13.15 -19.56
C LEU A 106 14.43 -13.78 -20.63
N VAL A 107 14.27 -13.33 -21.88
CA VAL A 107 15.02 -13.83 -23.04
C VAL A 107 16.53 -13.64 -22.90
N GLU A 108 16.97 -12.67 -22.11
CA GLU A 108 18.38 -12.41 -21.82
C GLU A 108 19.03 -13.49 -20.94
N MET A 109 18.23 -14.31 -20.24
CA MET A 109 18.70 -15.38 -19.37
C MET A 109 18.71 -16.76 -20.05
N ILE A 110 18.22 -16.86 -21.30
CA ILE A 110 18.01 -18.13 -22.01
C ILE A 110 18.74 -18.10 -23.35
N ARG A 111 19.51 -19.16 -23.65
CA ARG A 111 20.13 -19.39 -24.96
C ARG A 111 19.08 -19.83 -25.96
N ILE A 112 18.61 -18.88 -26.76
CA ILE A 112 17.65 -19.11 -27.86
C ILE A 112 18.19 -18.54 -29.17
N SER A 113 17.68 -19.05 -30.30
CA SER A 113 18.03 -18.50 -31.61
C SER A 113 17.45 -17.09 -31.80
N SER A 114 17.97 -16.34 -32.78
CA SER A 114 17.40 -15.03 -33.12
C SER A 114 15.96 -15.14 -33.62
N GLU A 115 15.63 -16.23 -34.31
CA GLU A 115 14.28 -16.53 -34.77
C GLU A 115 13.33 -16.80 -33.60
N ASP A 116 13.69 -17.70 -32.68
CA ASP A 116 12.89 -18.00 -31.49
C ASP A 116 12.69 -16.76 -30.61
N LYS A 117 13.72 -15.91 -30.50
CA LYS A 117 13.62 -14.63 -29.80
C LYS A 117 12.59 -13.70 -30.46
N ALA A 118 12.62 -13.60 -31.79
CA ALA A 118 11.65 -12.79 -32.53
C ALA A 118 10.24 -13.32 -32.43
N LEU A 119 10.06 -14.64 -32.51
CA LEU A 119 8.79 -15.33 -32.29
C LEU A 119 8.26 -15.07 -30.87
N ALA A 120 9.11 -15.19 -29.85
CA ALA A 120 8.73 -14.91 -28.46
C ALA A 120 8.25 -13.48 -28.27
N TRP A 121 8.98 -12.49 -28.80
CA TRP A 121 8.56 -11.09 -28.69
C TRP A 121 7.27 -10.81 -29.45
N LEU A 122 7.09 -11.37 -30.65
CA LEU A 122 5.89 -11.19 -31.44
C LEU A 122 4.65 -11.83 -30.78
N SER A 123 4.80 -13.05 -30.24
CA SER A 123 3.76 -13.72 -29.47
C SER A 123 3.38 -12.93 -28.21
N MET A 124 4.36 -12.34 -27.53
CA MET A 124 4.14 -11.48 -26.37
C MET A 124 3.41 -10.19 -26.75
N ALA A 125 3.82 -9.53 -27.85
CA ALA A 125 3.17 -8.33 -28.37
C ALA A 125 1.71 -8.60 -28.78
N THR A 126 1.45 -9.75 -29.39
CA THR A 126 0.11 -10.21 -29.74
C THR A 126 -0.74 -10.44 -28.50
N GLN A 127 -0.22 -11.14 -27.49
CA GLN A 127 -0.91 -11.33 -26.21
C GLN A 127 -1.21 -9.99 -25.53
N ARG A 128 -0.22 -9.08 -25.48
CA ARG A 128 -0.34 -7.78 -24.83
C ARG A 128 -1.37 -6.89 -25.52
N THR A 129 -1.41 -6.89 -26.85
CA THR A 129 -2.40 -6.16 -27.64
C THR A 129 -3.82 -6.66 -27.34
N ARG A 130 -4.04 -7.98 -27.24
CA ARG A 130 -5.34 -8.56 -26.86
C ARG A 130 -5.76 -8.19 -25.44
N LEU A 131 -4.81 -8.18 -24.50
CA LEU A 131 -5.05 -7.72 -23.13
C LEU A 131 -5.47 -6.24 -23.12
N ALA A 132 -4.71 -5.39 -23.83
CA ALA A 132 -4.98 -3.96 -23.93
C ALA A 132 -6.35 -3.67 -24.56
N GLU A 133 -6.75 -4.39 -25.62
CA GLU A 133 -8.08 -4.22 -26.20
C GLU A 133 -9.22 -4.49 -25.22
N THR A 134 -9.08 -5.54 -24.42
CA THR A 134 -10.09 -5.89 -23.41
C THR A 134 -10.08 -4.85 -22.29
N TYR A 135 -8.90 -4.46 -21.83
CA TYR A 135 -8.72 -3.48 -20.76
C TYR A 135 -9.24 -2.09 -21.15
N LEU A 136 -8.81 -1.55 -22.29
CA LEU A 136 -9.22 -0.22 -22.77
C LEU A 136 -10.72 -0.16 -23.05
N ARG A 137 -11.30 -1.22 -23.63
CA ARG A 137 -12.75 -1.31 -23.80
C ARG A 137 -13.51 -1.24 -22.47
N SER A 138 -13.00 -1.87 -21.41
CA SER A 138 -13.62 -1.82 -20.08
C SER A 138 -13.58 -0.43 -19.43
N LEU A 139 -12.76 0.49 -19.95
CA LEU A 139 -12.60 1.86 -19.49
C LEU A 139 -13.17 2.90 -20.47
N ASP A 140 -13.93 2.45 -21.49
CA ASP A 140 -14.44 3.30 -22.59
C ASP A 140 -13.32 4.11 -23.29
N TYR A 141 -12.13 3.53 -23.41
CA TYR A 141 -10.95 4.14 -24.03
C TYR A 141 -10.69 3.55 -25.43
N PRO A 142 -10.17 4.33 -26.40
CA PRO A 142 -9.88 3.82 -27.74
C PRO A 142 -8.95 2.60 -27.74
N PRO A 143 -9.17 1.61 -28.63
CA PRO A 143 -8.31 0.43 -28.73
C PRO A 143 -6.90 0.80 -29.24
N PRO A 144 -5.89 -0.05 -29.01
CA PRO A 144 -4.54 0.21 -29.51
C PRO A 144 -4.49 0.08 -31.04
N ASN A 145 -3.60 0.84 -31.68
CA ASN A 145 -3.31 0.68 -33.11
C ASN A 145 -2.53 -0.64 -33.35
N ARG A 146 -2.95 -1.42 -34.34
CA ARG A 146 -2.33 -2.71 -34.73
C ARG A 146 -1.33 -2.61 -35.88
N GLU A 147 -1.15 -1.44 -36.49
CA GLU A 147 -0.28 -1.26 -37.65
C GLU A 147 1.17 -1.70 -37.39
N GLU A 148 1.72 -1.38 -36.23
CA GLU A 148 3.09 -1.75 -35.84
C GLU A 148 3.22 -3.25 -35.56
N LEU A 149 2.18 -3.87 -34.99
CA LEU A 149 2.14 -5.32 -34.81
C LEU A 149 2.17 -6.04 -36.16
N TYR A 150 1.35 -5.59 -37.12
CA TYR A 150 1.35 -6.15 -38.48
C TYR A 150 2.72 -5.99 -39.16
N LYS A 151 3.36 -4.83 -39.03
CA LYS A 151 4.72 -4.63 -39.54
C LYS A 151 5.74 -5.58 -38.91
N ALA A 152 5.61 -5.90 -37.61
CA ALA A 152 6.48 -6.86 -36.94
C ALA A 152 6.28 -8.28 -37.48
N GLU A 153 5.03 -8.69 -37.75
CA GLU A 153 4.70 -9.96 -38.41
C GLU A 153 5.35 -10.05 -39.81
N VAL A 154 5.28 -8.97 -40.59
CA VAL A 154 5.90 -8.90 -41.93
C VAL A 154 7.42 -9.01 -41.85
N PHE A 155 8.06 -8.33 -40.89
CA PHE A 155 9.51 -8.44 -40.68
C PHE A 155 9.94 -9.85 -40.33
N LEU A 156 9.17 -10.54 -39.48
CA LEU A 156 9.43 -11.93 -39.14
C LEU A 156 9.31 -12.83 -40.39
N GLY A 157 8.23 -12.68 -41.18
CA GLY A 157 8.02 -13.45 -42.40
C GLY A 157 9.09 -13.25 -43.48
N ASN A 158 9.76 -12.11 -43.47
CA ASN A 158 10.88 -11.79 -44.37
C ASN A 158 12.25 -12.20 -43.81
N GLY A 159 12.31 -12.86 -42.65
CA GLY A 159 13.57 -13.27 -41.99
C GLY A 159 14.32 -12.13 -41.29
N ASN A 160 13.73 -10.95 -41.16
CA ASN A 160 14.29 -9.83 -40.38
C ASN A 160 13.94 -9.99 -38.90
N TYR A 161 14.57 -10.97 -38.24
CA TYR A 161 14.31 -11.30 -36.83
C TYR A 161 14.63 -10.15 -35.85
N ALA A 162 15.69 -9.37 -36.15
CA ALA A 162 16.08 -8.24 -35.32
C ALA A 162 15.02 -7.14 -35.35
N GLY A 163 14.59 -6.73 -36.56
CA GLY A 163 13.54 -5.73 -36.72
C GLY A 163 12.20 -6.19 -36.17
N ALA A 164 11.84 -7.46 -36.33
CA ALA A 164 10.62 -8.02 -35.75
C ALA A 164 10.63 -7.95 -34.22
N SER A 165 11.76 -8.31 -33.59
CA SER A 165 11.94 -8.25 -32.13
C SER A 165 11.85 -6.83 -31.58
N GLU A 166 12.50 -5.88 -32.25
CA GLU A 166 12.51 -4.45 -31.86
C GLU A 166 11.10 -3.87 -31.95
N LEU A 167 10.42 -4.09 -33.06
CA LEU A 167 9.08 -3.55 -33.27
C LEU A 167 8.03 -4.19 -32.36
N ALA A 168 8.14 -5.50 -32.08
CA ALA A 168 7.27 -6.17 -31.13
C ALA A 168 7.44 -5.61 -29.70
N GLN A 169 8.67 -5.32 -29.26
CA GLN A 169 8.91 -4.65 -27.97
C GLN A 169 8.31 -3.24 -27.93
N LEU A 170 8.43 -2.47 -29.02
CA LEU A 170 7.80 -1.15 -29.14
C LEU A 170 6.27 -1.23 -29.02
N VAL A 171 5.65 -2.25 -29.63
CA VAL A 171 4.20 -2.49 -29.50
C VAL A 171 3.82 -2.75 -28.04
N ILE A 172 4.59 -3.57 -27.31
CA ILE A 172 4.37 -3.85 -25.89
C ILE A 172 4.44 -2.54 -25.08
N GLU A 173 5.48 -1.73 -25.29
CA GLU A 173 5.66 -0.46 -24.59
C GLU A 173 4.50 0.51 -24.84
N LYS A 174 4.08 0.69 -26.10
CA LYS A 174 2.97 1.58 -26.46
C LYS A 174 1.62 1.11 -25.92
N THR A 175 1.39 -0.21 -25.93
CA THR A 175 0.15 -0.78 -25.39
C THR A 175 0.09 -0.63 -23.87
N ASP A 176 1.19 -0.86 -23.16
CA ASP A 176 1.30 -0.63 -21.72
C ASP A 176 1.08 0.85 -21.36
N LEU A 177 1.70 1.76 -22.12
CA LEU A 177 1.48 3.21 -21.94
C LEU A 177 0.01 3.59 -22.15
N SER A 178 -0.65 3.04 -23.17
CA SER A 178 -2.07 3.31 -23.43
C SER A 178 -2.96 2.82 -22.29
N MET A 179 -2.69 1.63 -21.73
CA MET A 179 -3.41 1.12 -20.55
C MET A 179 -3.20 2.02 -19.33
N ALA A 180 -1.96 2.45 -19.08
CA ALA A 180 -1.65 3.36 -17.97
C ALA A 180 -2.33 4.74 -18.12
N GLN A 181 -2.39 5.27 -19.35
CA GLN A 181 -3.10 6.53 -19.62
C GLN A 181 -4.60 6.40 -19.39
N ALA A 182 -5.21 5.33 -19.88
CA ALA A 182 -6.65 5.09 -19.71
C ALA A 182 -7.05 4.99 -18.23
N SER A 183 -6.26 4.26 -17.44
CA SER A 183 -6.49 4.15 -16.00
C SER A 183 -6.31 5.50 -15.29
N ALA A 184 -5.27 6.26 -15.62
CA ALA A 184 -5.03 7.59 -15.05
C ALA A 184 -6.16 8.58 -15.38
N VAL A 185 -6.71 8.54 -16.60
CA VAL A 185 -7.85 9.40 -17.00
C VAL A 185 -9.09 9.08 -16.17
N ARG A 186 -9.45 7.79 -16.03
CA ARG A 186 -10.58 7.37 -15.19
C ARG A 186 -10.36 7.76 -13.73
N LEU A 187 -9.19 7.45 -13.18
CA LEU A 187 -8.86 7.73 -11.79
C LEU A 187 -8.95 9.23 -11.48
N LYS A 188 -8.41 10.08 -12.36
CA LYS A 188 -8.47 11.54 -12.21
C LYS A 188 -9.90 12.07 -12.20
N ARG A 189 -10.78 11.52 -13.05
CA ARG A 189 -12.21 11.88 -13.05
C ARG A 189 -12.88 11.53 -11.72
N GLU A 190 -12.62 10.34 -11.19
CA GLU A 190 -13.15 9.91 -9.88
C GLU A 190 -12.59 10.78 -8.74
N GLN A 191 -11.29 11.10 -8.77
CA GLN A 191 -10.61 11.96 -7.81
C GLN A 191 -11.17 13.38 -7.75
N ILE A 192 -11.54 13.99 -8.89
CA ILE A 192 -12.14 15.33 -8.91
C ILE A 192 -13.47 15.35 -8.17
N LEU A 193 -14.33 14.35 -8.39
CA LEU A 193 -15.62 14.26 -7.68
C LEU A 193 -15.44 14.07 -6.17
N ARG A 194 -14.48 13.22 -5.77
CA ARG A 194 -14.15 12.99 -4.35
C ARG A 194 -13.56 14.24 -3.69
N LEU A 195 -12.76 15.01 -4.41
CA LEU A 195 -12.22 16.28 -3.93
C LEU A 195 -13.33 17.30 -3.65
N LEU A 196 -14.33 17.39 -4.54
CA LEU A 196 -15.49 18.26 -4.31
C LEU A 196 -16.27 17.84 -3.06
N LEU A 197 -16.47 16.54 -2.83
CA LEU A 197 -17.12 16.03 -1.62
C LEU A 197 -16.33 16.38 -0.36
N ILE A 198 -15.01 16.20 -0.40
CA ILE A 198 -14.10 16.63 0.68
C ILE A 198 -14.31 18.12 0.98
N ILE A 199 -14.29 18.99 -0.04
CA ILE A 199 -14.44 20.44 0.13
C ILE A 199 -15.80 20.79 0.75
N VAL A 200 -16.88 20.18 0.28
CA VAL A 200 -18.24 20.40 0.78
C VAL A 200 -18.40 20.00 2.26
N ILE A 201 -17.66 18.99 2.72
CA ILE A 201 -17.67 18.55 4.12
C ILE A 201 -16.75 19.43 4.98
N MET A 202 -15.55 19.75 4.49
CA MET A 202 -14.56 20.46 5.30
C MET A 202 -14.83 21.93 5.47
N ILE A 203 -15.34 22.63 4.44
CA ILE A 203 -15.59 24.07 4.54
C ILE A 203 -16.56 24.39 5.69
N PRO A 204 -17.74 23.75 5.80
CA PRO A 204 -18.63 23.97 6.93
C PRO A 204 -18.00 23.61 8.27
N LEU A 205 -17.23 22.52 8.33
CA LEU A 205 -16.61 22.08 9.59
C LEU A 205 -15.56 23.10 10.09
N VAL A 206 -14.70 23.58 9.19
CA VAL A 206 -13.71 24.63 9.49
C VAL A 206 -14.42 25.93 9.84
N PHE A 207 -15.45 26.31 9.08
CA PHE A 207 -16.25 27.52 9.34
C PHE A 207 -16.93 27.48 10.71
N LEU A 208 -17.55 26.35 11.08
CA LEU A 208 -18.15 26.15 12.41
C LEU A 208 -17.10 26.24 13.52
N THR A 209 -15.91 25.66 13.32
CA THR A 209 -14.81 25.73 14.28
C THR A 209 -14.36 27.18 14.49
N LEU A 210 -14.31 27.98 13.42
CA LEU A 210 -13.91 29.39 13.49
C LEU A 210 -14.97 30.30 14.11
N ILE A 211 -16.27 30.04 13.88
CA ILE A 211 -17.37 30.80 14.48
C ILE A 211 -17.51 30.51 15.96
N PHE A 212 -17.45 29.24 16.34
CA PHE A 212 -17.66 28.80 17.72
C PHE A 212 -16.39 28.75 18.55
N ARG A 213 -15.27 29.29 18.03
CA ARG A 213 -13.96 29.26 18.69
C ARG A 213 -13.97 29.92 20.06
N THR A 214 -13.21 29.34 20.98
CA THR A 214 -12.90 29.91 22.27
C THR A 214 -11.62 30.73 22.21
N GLU A 215 -11.38 31.50 23.27
CA GLU A 215 -10.12 32.22 23.50
C GLU A 215 -8.92 31.26 23.69
N LEU A 216 -9.20 29.97 23.92
CA LEU A 216 -8.22 28.91 24.15
C LEU A 216 -7.94 28.07 22.89
N LEU A 217 -8.34 28.55 21.71
CA LEU A 217 -8.17 27.84 20.44
C LEU A 217 -6.71 27.45 20.19
N GLY A 218 -5.76 28.34 20.54
CA GLY A 218 -4.33 28.09 20.35
C GLY A 218 -3.84 26.94 21.22
N GLU A 219 -4.24 26.92 22.49
CA GLU A 219 -3.93 25.87 23.45
C GLU A 219 -4.55 24.53 23.03
N ALA A 220 -5.81 24.55 22.60
CA ALA A 220 -6.51 23.38 22.06
C ALA A 220 -5.80 22.82 20.82
N PHE A 221 -5.33 23.69 19.92
CA PHE A 221 -4.58 23.31 18.73
C PHE A 221 -3.21 22.68 19.06
N VAL A 222 -2.45 23.29 19.97
CA VAL A 222 -1.16 22.75 20.44
C VAL A 222 -1.35 21.37 21.06
N SER A 223 -2.37 21.20 21.90
CA SER A 223 -2.71 19.91 22.49
C SER A 223 -3.13 18.87 21.47
N ALA A 224 -3.90 19.25 20.44
CA ALA A 224 -4.33 18.35 19.37
C ALA A 224 -3.13 17.86 18.53
N ILE A 225 -2.23 18.78 18.14
CA ILE A 225 -0.97 18.42 17.48
C ILE A 225 -0.13 17.51 18.36
N THR A 226 -0.02 17.81 19.67
CA THR A 226 0.75 16.98 20.59
C THR A 226 0.19 15.56 20.66
N THR A 227 -1.12 15.40 20.71
CA THR A 227 -1.76 14.08 20.66
C THR A 227 -1.42 13.33 19.38
N TYR A 228 -1.50 13.98 18.21
CA TYR A 228 -1.15 13.34 16.95
C TYR A 228 0.34 12.94 16.87
N ILE A 229 1.25 13.84 17.27
CA ILE A 229 2.69 13.56 17.30
C ILE A 229 3.00 12.43 18.28
N MET A 230 2.38 12.43 19.47
CA MET A 230 2.61 11.40 20.47
C MET A 230 2.22 10.01 19.97
N TYR A 231 1.10 9.90 19.23
CA TYR A 231 0.72 8.62 18.61
C TYR A 231 1.83 8.07 17.72
N HIS A 232 2.36 8.92 16.84
CA HIS A 232 3.43 8.54 15.91
C HIS A 232 4.77 8.33 16.60
N ALA A 233 5.06 9.06 17.67
CA ALA A 233 6.24 8.85 18.50
C ALA A 233 6.20 7.49 19.20
N ILE A 234 5.06 7.07 19.74
CA ILE A 234 4.86 5.74 20.32
C ILE A 234 4.98 4.67 19.24
N TYR A 235 4.33 4.86 18.08
CA TYR A 235 4.41 3.92 16.95
C TYR A 235 5.85 3.71 16.49
N TRP A 236 6.62 4.80 16.38
CA TRP A 236 8.04 4.77 16.04
C TRP A 236 8.89 4.10 17.14
N ALA A 237 8.64 4.42 18.41
CA ALA A 237 9.35 3.80 19.54
C ALA A 237 9.12 2.28 19.64
N MET A 238 8.01 1.78 19.08
CA MET A 238 7.72 0.35 18.97
C MET A 238 8.37 -0.31 17.74
N ASN A 239 9.16 0.43 16.94
CA ASN A 239 9.78 -0.04 15.69
C ASN A 239 8.78 -0.65 14.69
N LEU A 240 7.55 -0.13 14.65
CA LEU A 240 6.53 -0.61 13.72
C LEU A 240 6.71 0.05 12.34
N PRO A 241 6.63 -0.71 11.23
CA PRO A 241 6.73 -0.12 9.90
C PRO A 241 5.44 0.61 9.52
N TYR A 242 5.57 1.69 8.75
CA TYR A 242 4.44 2.42 8.17
C TYR A 242 3.97 1.73 6.88
N SER A 243 3.48 0.50 7.03
CA SER A 243 3.20 -0.42 5.94
C SER A 243 2.11 -1.42 6.31
N LEU A 244 1.42 -1.99 5.32
CA LEU A 244 0.42 -3.05 5.54
C LEU A 244 1.00 -4.27 6.27
N SER A 245 2.31 -4.50 6.18
CA SER A 245 3.00 -5.54 6.93
C SER A 245 2.90 -5.38 8.45
N ALA A 246 2.58 -4.19 8.98
CA ALA A 246 2.30 -4.03 10.41
C ALA A 246 0.92 -4.61 10.84
N ILE A 247 0.05 -4.97 9.89
CA ILE A 247 -1.33 -5.40 10.14
C ILE A 247 -1.45 -6.92 9.99
N ASN A 248 -0.86 -7.68 10.93
CA ASN A 248 -0.91 -9.15 10.91
C ASN A 248 -2.29 -9.72 11.27
N SER A 249 -2.97 -9.06 12.21
CA SER A 249 -4.32 -9.41 12.65
C SER A 249 -5.09 -8.12 12.88
N PHE A 250 -6.21 -7.97 12.18
CA PHE A 250 -7.01 -6.76 12.26
C PHE A 250 -7.51 -6.47 13.69
N ASN A 251 -7.88 -7.52 14.45
CA ASN A 251 -8.36 -7.37 15.82
C ASN A 251 -7.25 -6.90 16.78
N LEU A 252 -6.05 -7.46 16.66
CA LEU A 252 -4.89 -7.04 17.47
C LEU A 252 -4.47 -5.62 17.10
N PHE A 253 -4.36 -5.34 15.79
CA PHE A 253 -4.03 -4.01 15.28
C PHE A 253 -5.00 -2.94 15.79
N TRP A 254 -6.30 -3.25 15.81
CA TRP A 254 -7.33 -2.35 16.33
C TRP A 254 -7.14 -2.09 17.83
N LEU A 255 -6.97 -3.13 18.64
CA LEU A 255 -6.76 -3.02 20.09
C LEU A 255 -5.48 -2.23 20.42
N GLU A 256 -4.36 -2.56 19.79
CA GLU A 256 -3.10 -1.85 20.01
C GLU A 256 -3.19 -0.38 19.58
N THR A 257 -3.90 -0.11 18.49
CA THR A 257 -4.17 1.26 18.04
C THR A 257 -5.00 2.01 19.07
N MET A 258 -5.98 1.37 19.72
CA MET A 258 -6.74 1.98 20.81
C MET A 258 -5.86 2.36 21.98
N ILE A 259 -4.97 1.46 22.41
CA ILE A 259 -4.04 1.71 23.52
C ILE A 259 -3.14 2.91 23.20
N ARG A 260 -2.59 2.97 21.98
CA ARG A 260 -1.78 4.11 21.52
C ARG A 260 -2.58 5.41 21.50
N ILE A 261 -3.81 5.39 21.00
CA ILE A 261 -4.69 6.56 20.97
C ILE A 261 -4.98 7.06 22.39
N VAL A 262 -5.39 6.20 23.31
CA VAL A 262 -5.69 6.57 24.70
C VAL A 262 -4.45 7.19 25.36
N THR A 263 -3.28 6.59 25.19
CA THR A 263 -2.01 7.12 25.72
C THR A 263 -1.70 8.51 25.15
N SER A 264 -1.96 8.70 23.85
CA SER A 264 -1.70 9.97 23.15
C SER A 264 -2.70 11.07 23.53
N VAL A 265 -3.97 10.71 23.78
CA VAL A 265 -4.99 11.64 24.32
C VAL A 265 -4.60 12.09 25.73
N ILE A 266 -4.13 11.18 26.59
CA ILE A 266 -3.67 11.51 27.93
C ILE A 266 -2.53 12.53 27.86
N ALA A 267 -1.54 12.30 26.99
CA ALA A 267 -0.43 13.23 26.79
C ALA A 267 -0.90 14.63 26.34
N GLY A 268 -1.74 14.72 25.31
CA GLY A 268 -2.27 16.02 24.86
C GLY A 268 -3.16 16.70 25.88
N SER A 269 -3.91 15.93 26.67
CA SER A 269 -4.73 16.45 27.78
C SER A 269 -3.87 17.02 28.90
N ILE A 270 -2.74 16.38 29.23
CA ILE A 270 -1.76 16.91 30.21
C ILE A 270 -1.22 18.25 29.71
N ILE A 271 -0.80 18.34 28.45
CA ILE A 271 -0.35 19.61 27.86
C ILE A 271 -1.46 20.66 27.90
N PHE A 272 -2.70 20.28 27.59
CA PHE A 272 -3.83 21.21 27.64
C PHE A 272 -4.01 21.79 29.04
N VAL A 273 -4.04 20.94 30.07
CA VAL A 273 -4.14 21.36 31.47
C VAL A 273 -2.96 22.24 31.89
N MET A 274 -1.73 21.89 31.49
CA MET A 274 -0.55 22.72 31.78
C MET A 274 -0.68 24.13 31.17
N LEU A 275 -1.17 24.24 29.94
CA LEU A 275 -1.40 25.52 29.28
C LEU A 275 -2.52 26.33 29.95
N LEU A 276 -3.60 25.68 30.41
CA LEU A 276 -4.65 26.34 31.20
C LEU A 276 -4.10 26.92 32.51
N ILE A 277 -3.28 26.15 33.23
CA ILE A 277 -2.65 26.60 34.48
C ILE A 277 -1.72 27.78 34.20
N PHE A 278 -0.92 27.72 33.14
CA PHE A 278 -0.02 28.81 32.74
C PHE A 278 -0.80 30.09 32.39
N ARG A 279 -1.94 29.96 31.71
CA ARG A 279 -2.88 31.07 31.42
C ARG A 279 -3.66 31.55 32.64
N GLN A 280 -3.56 30.88 33.79
CA GLN A 280 -4.36 31.13 34.99
C GLN A 280 -5.87 31.13 34.72
N PHE A 281 -6.31 30.33 33.74
CA PHE A 281 -7.67 30.37 33.25
C PHE A 281 -8.58 29.46 34.09
N THR A 282 -9.67 30.01 34.64
CA THR A 282 -10.53 29.29 35.60
C THR A 282 -12.01 29.24 35.21
N GLU A 283 -12.41 29.90 34.12
CA GLU A 283 -13.82 29.92 33.71
C GLU A 283 -14.27 28.56 33.14
N LEU A 284 -14.98 27.80 33.97
CA LEU A 284 -15.39 26.43 33.68
C LEU A 284 -16.21 26.30 32.38
N ALA A 285 -17.05 27.29 32.04
CA ALA A 285 -17.86 27.27 30.83
C ALA A 285 -17.02 27.37 29.55
N ILE A 286 -15.95 28.16 29.57
CA ILE A 286 -15.02 28.30 28.44
C ILE A 286 -14.12 27.07 28.36
N ILE A 287 -13.63 26.55 29.49
CA ILE A 287 -12.84 25.31 29.54
C ILE A 287 -13.61 24.14 28.90
N ARG A 288 -14.91 23.99 29.17
CA ARG A 288 -15.73 22.93 28.54
C ARG A 288 -15.77 23.05 27.02
N ARG A 289 -15.99 24.26 26.50
CA ARG A 289 -16.00 24.51 25.05
C ARG A 289 -14.62 24.27 24.44
N ALA A 290 -13.56 24.69 25.12
CA ALA A 290 -12.19 24.47 24.68
C ALA A 290 -11.78 22.99 24.67
N ILE A 291 -12.31 22.16 25.58
CA ILE A 291 -12.17 20.70 25.52
C ILE A 291 -12.85 20.14 24.26
N ALA A 292 -14.07 20.59 23.94
CA ALA A 292 -14.75 20.18 22.72
C ALA A 292 -13.98 20.60 21.46
N GLU A 293 -13.38 21.79 21.46
CA GLU A 293 -12.48 22.27 20.39
C GLU A 293 -11.22 21.43 20.27
N PHE A 294 -10.56 21.10 21.38
CA PHE A 294 -9.40 20.20 21.39
C PHE A 294 -9.75 18.84 20.76
N LEU A 295 -10.87 18.23 21.16
CA LEU A 295 -11.31 16.95 20.61
C LEU A 295 -11.68 17.03 19.12
N LEU A 296 -12.34 18.12 18.71
CA LEU A 296 -12.69 18.39 17.31
C LEU A 296 -11.44 18.58 16.44
N LEU A 297 -10.49 19.39 16.90
CA LEU A 297 -9.21 19.63 16.21
C LEU A 297 -8.39 18.35 16.10
N THR A 298 -8.34 17.54 17.17
CA THR A 298 -7.65 16.25 17.14
C THR A 298 -8.27 15.33 16.09
N THR A 299 -9.60 15.24 16.07
CA THR A 299 -10.34 14.46 15.06
C THR A 299 -10.04 14.97 13.64
N PHE A 300 -10.04 16.28 13.42
CA PHE A 300 -9.73 16.88 12.13
C PHE A 300 -8.31 16.53 11.65
N ILE A 301 -7.31 16.68 12.52
CA ILE A 301 -5.91 16.35 12.20
C ILE A 301 -5.79 14.87 11.81
N THR A 302 -6.38 13.97 12.60
CA THR A 302 -6.31 12.52 12.33
C THR A 302 -7.10 12.10 11.09
N MET A 303 -8.07 12.91 10.68
CA MET A 303 -8.89 12.65 9.49
C MET A 303 -8.16 13.04 8.20
N LEU A 304 -7.14 13.91 8.23
CA LEU A 304 -6.45 14.39 7.02
C LEU A 304 -5.86 13.25 6.17
N PRO A 305 -5.12 12.27 6.71
CA PRO A 305 -4.59 11.19 5.87
C PRO A 305 -5.70 10.21 5.43
N ALA A 306 -6.76 10.04 6.22
CA ALA A 306 -7.93 9.28 5.80
C ALA A 306 -8.63 9.94 4.60
N MET A 307 -8.74 11.27 4.60
CA MET A 307 -9.29 12.02 3.47
C MET A 307 -8.41 11.96 2.24
N TYR A 308 -7.09 12.04 2.40
CA TYR A 308 -6.16 11.85 1.30
C TYR A 308 -6.30 10.44 0.71
N GLY A 309 -6.39 9.42 1.55
CA GLY A 309 -6.67 8.05 1.13
C GLY A 309 -8.02 7.89 0.41
N PHE A 310 -9.07 8.53 0.93
CA PHE A 310 -10.39 8.57 0.28
C PHE A 310 -10.32 9.28 -1.07
N TRP A 311 -9.60 10.39 -1.18
CA TRP A 311 -9.39 11.06 -2.46
C TRP A 311 -8.75 10.12 -3.48
N GLN A 312 -7.68 9.43 -3.09
CA GLN A 312 -6.93 8.51 -3.95
C GLN A 312 -7.73 7.26 -4.34
N HIS A 313 -8.38 6.58 -3.38
CA HIS A 313 -8.93 5.23 -3.58
C HIS A 313 -10.46 5.16 -3.50
N GLY A 314 -11.11 6.16 -2.93
CA GLY A 314 -12.55 6.16 -2.68
C GLY A 314 -12.93 5.30 -1.48
N LEU A 315 -14.24 5.07 -1.32
CA LEU A 315 -14.76 4.17 -0.27
C LEU A 315 -14.55 2.69 -0.64
N PHE A 316 -14.65 2.38 -1.92
CA PHE A 316 -14.53 1.02 -2.44
C PHE A 316 -13.52 1.00 -3.58
N ILE A 317 -12.57 0.07 -3.47
CA ILE A 317 -11.60 -0.21 -4.52
C ILE A 317 -12.20 -1.32 -5.39
N THR A 318 -12.56 -0.98 -6.63
CA THR A 318 -13.37 -1.87 -7.49
C THR A 318 -12.68 -2.28 -8.78
N TRP A 319 -11.70 -1.53 -9.26
CA TRP A 319 -11.15 -1.72 -10.61
C TRP A 319 -9.63 -1.51 -10.73
N HIS A 320 -8.95 -1.02 -9.70
CA HIS A 320 -7.50 -0.84 -9.67
C HIS A 320 -6.91 -1.36 -8.35
N LEU A 321 -5.60 -1.66 -8.35
CA LEU A 321 -4.89 -1.93 -7.11
C LEU A 321 -4.50 -0.60 -6.45
N PRO A 322 -4.70 -0.43 -5.14
CA PRO A 322 -4.27 0.77 -4.45
C PRO A 322 -2.76 0.77 -4.26
N ASP A 323 -2.19 1.97 -4.13
CA ASP A 323 -0.86 2.12 -3.56
C ASP A 323 -0.90 1.64 -2.11
N THR A 324 -0.10 0.63 -1.76
CA THR A 324 -0.17 -0.03 -0.45
C THR A 324 0.27 0.88 0.69
N SER A 325 1.15 1.86 0.42
CA SER A 325 1.59 2.85 1.41
C SER A 325 0.45 3.82 1.74
N ILE A 326 -0.15 4.42 0.71
CA ILE A 326 -1.30 5.32 0.87
C ILE A 326 -2.47 4.56 1.52
N PHE A 327 -2.70 3.31 1.12
CA PHE A 327 -3.76 2.47 1.68
C PHE A 327 -3.56 2.18 3.17
N PHE A 328 -2.32 1.90 3.61
CA PHE A 328 -2.00 1.76 5.02
C PHE A 328 -2.34 3.02 5.82
N TRP A 329 -1.92 4.20 5.33
CA TRP A 329 -2.23 5.48 5.97
C TRP A 329 -3.73 5.76 6.02
N HIS A 330 -4.45 5.41 4.95
CA HIS A 330 -5.91 5.53 4.88
C HIS A 330 -6.59 4.70 5.99
N ILE A 331 -6.31 3.40 6.06
CA ILE A 331 -6.92 2.50 7.06
C ILE A 331 -6.58 2.94 8.49
N THR A 332 -5.30 3.20 8.74
CA THR A 332 -4.83 3.56 10.08
C THR A 332 -5.47 4.87 10.56
N SER A 333 -5.57 5.86 9.67
CA SER A 333 -6.17 7.16 10.00
C SER A 333 -7.69 7.08 10.14
N LEU A 334 -8.36 6.18 9.41
CA LEU A 334 -9.79 5.90 9.62
C LEU A 334 -10.05 5.32 11.01
N ILE A 335 -9.24 4.32 11.41
CA ILE A 335 -9.35 3.72 12.76
C ILE A 335 -9.07 4.78 13.82
N GLN A 336 -8.03 5.60 13.65
CA GLN A 336 -7.75 6.72 14.56
C GLN A 336 -8.95 7.66 14.67
N THR A 337 -9.45 8.15 13.53
CA THR A 337 -10.57 9.10 13.47
C THR A 337 -11.81 8.54 14.16
N ILE A 338 -12.21 7.30 13.87
CA ILE A 338 -13.36 6.64 14.52
C ILE A 338 -13.20 6.63 16.04
N CYS A 339 -11.99 6.35 16.51
CA CYS A 339 -11.76 6.14 17.93
C CYS A 339 -11.55 7.46 18.69
N PHE A 340 -11.05 8.50 18.03
CA PHE A 340 -11.10 9.87 18.54
C PHE A 340 -12.54 10.40 18.60
N ILE A 341 -13.37 10.14 17.60
CA ILE A 341 -14.80 10.51 17.63
C ILE A 341 -15.49 9.80 18.80
N PHE A 342 -15.26 8.49 18.97
CA PHE A 342 -15.86 7.71 20.05
C PHE A 342 -15.41 8.23 21.44
N THR A 343 -14.10 8.41 21.63
CA THR A 343 -13.52 8.94 22.87
C THR A 343 -14.04 10.34 23.15
N GLY A 344 -14.04 11.23 22.15
CA GLY A 344 -14.53 12.59 22.29
C GLY A 344 -16.03 12.66 22.61
N THR A 345 -16.82 11.75 22.04
CA THR A 345 -18.25 11.62 22.34
C THR A 345 -18.46 11.19 23.79
N ILE A 346 -17.78 10.14 24.26
CA ILE A 346 -17.85 9.69 25.66
C ILE A 346 -17.43 10.80 26.63
N VAL A 347 -16.30 11.44 26.36
CA VAL A 347 -15.78 12.54 27.18
C VAL A 347 -16.78 13.69 27.24
N SER A 348 -17.40 14.04 26.12
CA SER A 348 -18.45 15.06 26.07
C SER A 348 -19.67 14.64 26.90
N PHE A 349 -20.13 13.39 26.80
CA PHE A 349 -21.26 12.87 27.58
C PHE A 349 -20.98 12.74 29.08
N ILE A 350 -19.73 12.61 29.50
CA ILE A 350 -19.36 12.51 30.93
C ILE A 350 -19.13 13.90 31.52
N ILE A 351 -18.34 14.74 30.85
CA ILE A 351 -17.90 16.04 31.37
C ILE A 351 -19.03 17.08 31.35
N ILE A 352 -19.90 17.06 30.32
CA ILE A 352 -20.96 18.07 30.17
C ILE A 352 -22.05 17.95 31.27
N PRO A 353 -22.57 16.77 31.64
CA PRO A 353 -23.59 16.66 32.68
C PRO A 353 -23.06 16.64 34.12
N LEU A 354 -21.86 16.12 34.41
CA LEU A 354 -21.30 16.07 35.80
C LEU A 354 -21.06 17.45 36.41
N SER A 355 -21.06 18.48 35.59
CA SER A 355 -20.61 19.81 35.94
C SER A 355 -21.77 20.79 36.21
N ASN A 356 -23.02 20.41 35.92
CA ASN A 356 -24.21 21.13 36.37
C ASN A 356 -24.53 20.88 37.87
N PRO A 357 -24.47 19.63 38.40
CA PRO A 357 -24.60 19.37 39.83
C PRO A 357 -23.46 19.98 40.63
N LEU A 358 -22.22 19.95 40.12
CA LEU A 358 -21.05 20.50 40.79
C LEU A 358 -21.09 22.03 40.87
N GLN A 359 -21.52 22.71 39.81
CA GLN A 359 -21.78 24.16 39.85
C GLN A 359 -22.90 24.52 40.82
N ASN A 360 -24.00 23.76 40.83
CA ASN A 360 -25.10 23.97 41.78
C ASN A 360 -24.71 23.65 43.24
N PHE A 361 -23.76 22.73 43.46
CA PHE A 361 -23.23 22.41 44.79
C PHE A 361 -22.26 23.49 45.28
N LEU A 362 -21.38 23.99 44.41
CA LEU A 362 -20.43 25.06 44.74
C LEU A 362 -21.11 26.43 44.88
N ALA A 363 -22.19 26.70 44.15
CA ALA A 363 -22.98 27.94 44.29
C ALA A 363 -23.92 27.94 45.53
N ARG A 364 -24.06 26.80 46.22
CA ARG A 364 -24.83 26.64 47.47
C ARG A 364 -23.96 26.69 48.73
N ARG A 365 -22.65 26.83 48.58
CA ARG A 365 -21.72 27.25 49.64
C ARG A 365 -21.33 28.69 49.41
#